data_AF-X1LN02-F1
#
_entry.id   AF-X1LN02-F1
#
_cell.length_a   1.000
_cell.length_b   1.000
_cell.length_c   1.000
_cell.angle_alpha   90.00
_cell.angle_beta   90.00
_cell.angle_gamma   90.00
#
_symmetry.space_group_name_H-M   'P 1'
#
loop_
_entity.id
_entity.type
_entity.pdbx_description
1 polymer ?
#
loop_
_entity_poly.entity_id
_entity_poly.type
_entity_poly.pdbx_seq_one_letter_code
_entity_poly.pdbx_strand_id
1 'polypeptide(L)'
;KAEKRLQGIADEIKQKWQLNNVAIYHRIGKLKVGDINLVVAVASAHRGDGFTACQYAIDRFKQKLPTRKKETYQDGSVWVKG
;
A
#
# COMPACT_ATOMS: atom_id res chain seq x y z
N LYS A 1 3.23 7.61 -11.88
CA LYS A 1 4.41 7.26 -11.03
C LYS A 1 4.07 6.28 -9.90
N ALA A 2 3.02 6.53 -9.10
CA ALA A 2 2.57 5.60 -8.06
C ALA A 2 1.95 4.32 -8.64
N GLU A 3 1.02 4.46 -9.59
CA GLU A 3 0.34 3.33 -10.25
C GLU A 3 1.29 2.26 -10.79
N LYS A 4 2.31 2.64 -11.59
CA LYS A 4 3.34 1.70 -12.08
C LYS A 4 4.08 0.96 -10.95
N ARG A 5 4.30 1.60 -9.80
CA ARG A 5 4.95 0.95 -8.65
C ARG A 5 4.01 -0.02 -7.96
N LEU A 6 2.73 0.32 -7.83
CA LEU A 6 1.70 -0.57 -7.29
C LEU A 6 1.51 -1.79 -8.19
N GLN A 7 1.48 -1.58 -9.51
CA GLN A 7 1.42 -2.67 -10.49
C GLN A 7 2.63 -3.60 -10.34
N GLY A 8 3.84 -3.04 -10.25
CA GLY A 8 5.04 -3.85 -10.03
C GLY A 8 5.02 -4.63 -8.70
N ILE A 9 4.39 -4.11 -7.64
CA ILE A 9 4.18 -4.85 -6.39
C ILE A 9 3.17 -5.99 -6.62
N ALA A 10 2.06 -5.73 -7.31
CA ALA A 10 1.07 -6.76 -7.62
C ALA A 10 1.68 -7.90 -8.45
N ASP A 11 2.50 -7.58 -9.45
CA ASP A 11 3.19 -8.56 -10.30
C ASP A 11 4.20 -9.39 -9.49
N GLU A 12 5.00 -8.73 -8.63
CA GLU A 12 5.98 -9.37 -7.74
C GLU A 12 5.31 -10.39 -6.80
N ILE A 13 4.12 -10.07 -6.29
CA ILE A 13 3.35 -10.96 -5.40
C ILE A 13 2.74 -12.12 -6.19
N LYS A 14 2.15 -11.87 -7.37
CA LYS A 14 1.60 -12.93 -8.24
C LYS A 14 2.67 -13.94 -8.68
N GLN A 15 3.93 -13.52 -8.78
CA GLN A 15 5.05 -14.42 -9.10
C GLN A 15 5.51 -15.26 -7.89
N LYS A 16 5.40 -14.72 -6.68
CA LYS A 16 5.88 -15.38 -5.44
C LYS A 16 4.86 -16.32 -4.82
N TRP A 17 3.57 -16.04 -4.96
CA TRP A 17 2.48 -16.82 -4.37
C TRP A 17 1.46 -17.23 -5.44
N GLN A 18 0.86 -18.41 -5.28
CA GLN A 18 -0.26 -18.82 -6.11
C GLN A 18 -1.54 -18.11 -5.66
N LEU A 19 -1.80 -16.94 -6.25
CA LEU A 19 -2.96 -16.13 -5.95
C LEU A 19 -3.95 -16.16 -7.12
N ASN A 20 -5.25 -16.19 -6.80
CA ASN A 20 -6.30 -16.01 -7.79
C ASN A 20 -6.36 -14.57 -8.28
N ASN A 21 -6.25 -13.61 -7.35
CA ASN A 21 -6.27 -12.19 -7.69
C ASN A 21 -5.65 -11.31 -6.59
N VAL A 22 -5.26 -10.09 -6.96
CA VAL A 22 -4.82 -9.06 -6.02
C VAL A 22 -5.25 -7.68 -6.52
N ALA A 23 -5.73 -6.84 -5.61
CA ALA A 23 -6.06 -5.44 -5.86
C ALA A 23 -5.36 -4.55 -4.82
N ILE A 24 -4.72 -3.48 -5.30
CA ILE A 24 -4.00 -2.51 -4.46
C ILE A 24 -4.49 -1.12 -4.81
N TYR A 25 -5.07 -0.43 -3.84
CA TYR A 25 -5.55 0.94 -3.98
C TYR A 25 -4.85 1.84 -2.97
N HIS A 26 -4.28 2.94 -3.46
CA HIS A 26 -3.65 3.95 -2.63
C HIS A 26 -4.26 5.31 -2.90
N ARG A 27 -4.72 5.97 -1.84
CA ARG A 27 -5.30 7.31 -1.92
C ARG A 27 -4.22 8.38 -1.97
N ILE A 28 -4.37 9.34 -2.86
CA ILE A 28 -3.46 10.49 -3.01
C ILE A 28 -4.17 11.80 -2.66
N GLY A 29 -3.39 12.83 -2.34
CA GLY A 29 -3.91 14.17 -2.03
C GLY A 29 -4.04 14.44 -0.53
N LYS A 30 -5.05 15.23 -0.14
CA LYS A 30 -5.31 15.57 1.26
C LYS A 30 -6.10 14.46 1.94
N LEU A 31 -5.60 13.97 3.06
CA LEU A 31 -6.27 12.99 3.92
C LEU A 31 -6.45 13.59 5.32
N LYS A 32 -7.59 13.33 5.94
CA LYS A 32 -7.86 13.63 7.35
C LYS A 32 -7.39 12.46 8.22
N VAL A 33 -7.18 12.72 9.51
CA VAL A 33 -6.94 11.65 10.48
C VAL A 33 -8.12 10.68 10.46
N GLY A 34 -7.82 9.38 10.37
CA GLY A 34 -8.82 8.31 10.22
C GLY A 34 -9.16 7.93 8.78
N ASP A 35 -8.75 8.72 7.77
CA ASP A 35 -8.95 8.34 6.37
C ASP A 35 -8.11 7.11 5.99
N ILE A 36 -8.70 6.23 5.18
CA ILE A 36 -7.99 5.09 4.61
C ILE A 36 -7.01 5.56 3.53
N ASN A 37 -5.73 5.25 3.74
CA ASN A 37 -4.63 5.60 2.84
C ASN A 37 -4.28 4.49 1.83
N LEU A 38 -4.41 3.23 2.24
CA LEU A 38 -4.03 2.06 1.46
C LEU A 38 -5.03 0.94 1.74
N VAL A 39 -5.46 0.26 0.68
CA VAL A 39 -6.23 -0.98 0.73
C VAL A 39 -5.49 -2.02 -0.11
N VAL A 40 -5.33 -3.22 0.45
CA VAL A 40 -4.83 -4.39 -0.25
C VAL A 40 -5.85 -5.50 -0.07
N ALA A 41 -6.31 -6.08 -1.17
CA ALA A 41 -7.18 -7.24 -1.19
C ALA A 41 -6.51 -8.38 -1.95
N VAL A 42 -6.49 -9.58 -1.36
CA VAL A 42 -5.85 -10.77 -1.94
C VAL A 42 -6.85 -11.91 -1.95
N ALA A 43 -7.00 -12.56 -3.11
CA ALA A 43 -7.75 -13.79 -3.27
C ALA A 43 -6.77 -14.95 -3.46
N SER A 44 -6.86 -15.96 -2.60
CA SER A 44 -6.02 -17.16 -2.63
C SER A 44 -6.81 -18.41 -2.24
N ALA A 45 -6.47 -19.54 -2.84
CA ALA A 45 -7.00 -20.86 -2.48
C ALA A 45 -6.56 -21.28 -1.06
N HIS A 46 -5.40 -20.83 -0.62
CA HIS A 46 -4.84 -21.14 0.69
C HIS A 46 -4.66 -19.87 1.53
N ARG A 47 -5.32 -19.83 2.69
CA ARG A 47 -5.30 -18.67 3.58
C ARG A 47 -3.88 -18.23 3.98
N GLY A 48 -2.95 -19.17 4.15
CA GLY A 48 -1.56 -18.88 4.52
C GLY A 48 -0.85 -18.00 3.49
N ASP A 49 -1.00 -18.35 2.21
CA ASP A 49 -0.46 -17.56 1.10
C ASP A 49 -1.14 -16.20 1.01
N GLY A 50 -2.47 -16.16 1.20
CA GLY A 50 -3.24 -14.92 1.19
C GLY A 50 -2.77 -13.92 2.24
N PHE A 51 -2.60 -14.36 3.50
CA PHE A 51 -2.13 -13.49 4.57
C PHE A 51 -0.68 -13.03 4.36
N THR A 52 0.20 -13.95 3.98
CA THR A 52 1.63 -13.64 3.77
C THR A 52 1.81 -12.66 2.60
N ALA A 53 1.10 -12.89 1.49
CA ALA A 53 1.10 -12.01 0.33
C ALA A 53 0.57 -10.61 0.65
N CYS A 54 -0.52 -10.53 1.44
CA CYS A 54 -1.12 -9.24 1.82
C CYS A 54 -0.15 -8.42 2.69
N GLN A 55 0.46 -9.05 3.71
CA GLN A 55 1.48 -8.40 4.54
C GLN A 55 2.66 -7.91 3.70
N TYR A 56 3.16 -8.77 2.80
CA TYR A 56 4.26 -8.42 1.90
C TYR A 56 3.92 -7.21 1.02
N ALA A 57 2.70 -7.11 0.48
CA ALA A 57 2.26 -5.98 -0.33
C ALA A 57 2.38 -4.65 0.42
N ILE A 58 1.95 -4.63 1.69
CA ILE A 58 1.98 -3.44 2.55
C ILE A 58 3.43 -3.02 2.82
N ASP A 59 4.30 -3.97 3.13
CA ASP A 59 5.71 -3.69 3.41
C ASP A 59 6.43 -3.14 2.18
N ARG A 60 6.19 -3.75 1.01
CA ARG A 60 6.76 -3.28 -0.26
C ARG A 60 6.22 -1.92 -0.68
N PHE A 61 4.94 -1.65 -0.41
CA PHE A 61 4.37 -0.32 -0.60
C PHE A 61 5.13 0.72 0.22
N LYS A 62 5.30 0.49 1.54
CA LYS A 62 6.02 1.42 2.43
C LYS A 62 7.48 1.63 2.01
N GLN A 63 8.17 0.58 1.56
CA GLN A 63 9.55 0.67 1.08
C GLN A 63 9.68 1.44 -0.24
N LYS A 64 8.84 1.14 -1.24
CA LYS A 64 8.95 1.71 -2.60
C LYS A 64 8.26 3.08 -2.74
N LEU A 65 7.32 3.39 -1.87
CA LEU A 65 6.57 4.65 -1.83
C LEU A 65 6.66 5.23 -0.42
N PRO A 66 7.84 5.75 -0.01
CA PRO A 66 7.95 6.45 1.26
C PRO A 66 6.97 7.63 1.23
N THR A 67 5.89 7.50 2.00
CA THR A 67 4.85 8.53 2.11
C THR A 67 5.45 9.73 2.83
N ARG A 68 5.97 10.70 2.06
CA ARG A 68 6.32 12.01 2.60
C ARG A 68 5.00 12.74 2.84
N LYS A 69 4.56 12.80 4.09
CA LYS A 69 3.31 13.47 4.46
C LYS A 69 3.63 14.86 4.97
N LYS A 70 2.89 15.85 4.48
CA LYS A 70 2.86 17.19 5.07
C LYS A 70 1.68 17.22 6.03
N GLU A 71 1.97 17.24 7.31
CA GLU A 71 0.95 17.40 8.34
C GLU A 71 0.68 18.90 8.51
N THR A 72 -0.60 19.27 8.53
CA THR A 72 -1.06 20.65 8.68
C THR A 72 -1.77 20.76 10.02
N TYR A 73 -1.25 21.62 10.87
CA TYR A 73 -1.75 21.94 12.21
C TYR A 73 -2.31 23.37 12.22
N GLN A 74 -2.97 23.78 13.30
CA GLN A 74 -3.53 25.14 13.41
C GLN A 74 -2.45 26.22 13.44
N ASP A 75 -1.24 25.88 13.89
CA ASP A 75 -0.09 26.76 14.09
C ASP A 75 0.96 26.66 12.96
N GLY A 76 0.79 25.76 11.99
CA GLY A 76 1.74 25.61 10.89
C GLY A 76 1.65 24.28 10.15
N SER A 77 2.69 23.95 9.39
CA SER A 77 2.77 22.66 8.70
C SER A 77 4.18 22.07 8.77
N VAL A 78 4.26 20.77 9.03
CA VAL A 78 5.53 20.05 9.17
C VAL A 78 5.57 18.90 8.16
N TRP A 79 6.74 18.67 7.57
CA TRP A 79 6.98 17.49 6.75
C TRP A 79 7.51 16.35 7.62
N VAL A 80 6.73 15.28 7.73
CA VAL A 80 7.12 14.05 8.42
C VAL A 80 7.53 12.98 7.40
N LYS A 81 8.57 12.22 7.76
CA LYS A 81 8.92 10.98 7.05
C LYS A 81 8.17 9.84 7.74
N GLY A 82 7.39 9.09 6.96
CA GLY A 82 6.79 7.82 7.37
C GLY A 82 7.47 6.64 6.74
#